data_AF-A0A535NA51-F1
#
_entry.id   AF-A0A535NA51-F1
#
_cell.length_a   1.000
_cell.length_b   1.000
_cell.length_c   1.000
_cell.angle_alpha   90.00
_cell.angle_beta   90.00
_cell.angle_gamma   90.00
#
_symmetry.space_group_name_H-M   'P 1'
#
loop_
_entity.id
_entity.type
_entity.pdbx_description
1 polymer ?
#
loop_
_entity_poly.entity_id
_entity_poly.type
_entity_poly.pdbx_seq_one_letter_code
_entity_poly.pdbx_strand_id
1 'polypeptide(L)'
;SLNGTKSSALGRFDAETRQVMALVPIKKEIWGIQPKNLGQRFAFDILLDDRIPLVTMTGQAGTGKTLLALAAGLHKVLDQHRYRRLLVTRPVIPMGKDVGYLPGDKDEKLRPWMQPIYDNLEYLMAGIYKEQMAADMIRNIQEKGIF
;
A
#
# COMPACT_ATOMS: atom_id res chain seq x y z
N SER A 1 30.07 26.83 -27.69
CA SER A 1 29.71 27.51 -26.43
C SER A 1 29.19 26.46 -25.45
N LEU A 2 29.85 26.34 -24.29
CA LEU A 2 29.48 25.72 -23.00
C LEU A 2 28.28 24.74 -22.90
N ASN A 3 28.61 23.48 -22.57
CA ASN A 3 27.88 22.50 -21.71
C ASN A 3 26.39 22.75 -21.41
N GLY A 4 25.50 22.09 -22.16
CA GLY A 4 24.08 21.98 -21.82
C GLY A 4 23.71 20.58 -21.34
N THR A 5 23.93 20.26 -20.06
CA THR A 5 23.30 19.09 -19.45
C THR A 5 21.81 19.38 -19.28
N LYS A 6 20.97 18.81 -20.14
CA LYS A 6 19.51 18.86 -19.98
C LYS A 6 19.15 18.13 -18.68
N SER A 7 18.97 18.87 -17.60
CA SER A 7 18.41 18.34 -16.35
C SER A 7 16.92 18.09 -16.58
N SER A 8 16.49 16.84 -16.51
CA SER A 8 15.07 16.47 -16.53
C SER A 8 14.60 16.20 -15.10
N ALA A 9 13.38 16.63 -14.79
CA ALA A 9 12.74 16.40 -13.51
C ALA A 9 11.36 15.76 -13.74
N LEU A 10 10.95 14.90 -12.82
CA LEU A 10 9.62 14.31 -12.83
C LEU A 10 8.64 15.24 -12.13
N GLY A 11 7.47 15.43 -12.73
CA GLY A 11 6.39 16.20 -12.14
C GLY A 11 5.03 15.68 -12.61
N ARG A 12 3.98 16.11 -11.90
CA ARG A 12 2.58 15.89 -12.29
C ARG A 12 1.87 17.22 -12.46
N PHE A 13 0.84 17.23 -13.31
CA PHE A 13 0.03 18.41 -13.51
C PHE A 13 -1.06 18.52 -12.44
N ASP A 14 -1.18 19.70 -11.84
CA ASP A 14 -2.26 20.06 -10.92
C ASP A 14 -3.26 20.93 -11.69
N ALA A 15 -4.49 20.44 -11.82
CA ALA A 15 -5.53 21.09 -12.62
C ALA A 15 -6.10 22.36 -11.96
N GLU A 16 -6.05 22.46 -10.63
CA GLU A 16 -6.58 23.60 -9.88
C GLU A 16 -5.64 24.80 -10.01
N THR A 17 -4.35 24.56 -9.79
CA THR A 17 -3.32 25.61 -9.90
C THR A 17 -2.85 25.83 -11.33
N ARG A 18 -3.17 24.91 -12.25
CA ARG A 18 -2.69 24.86 -13.65
C ARG A 18 -1.17 24.86 -13.74
N GLN A 19 -0.51 24.24 -12.77
CA GLN A 19 0.95 24.18 -12.65
C GLN A 19 1.45 22.73 -12.67
N VAL A 20 2.70 22.56 -13.09
CA VAL A 20 3.41 21.30 -12.91
C VAL A 20 4.02 21.29 -11.52
N MET A 21 3.58 20.35 -10.69
CA MET A 21 4.13 20.08 -9.38
C MET A 21 5.25 19.05 -9.49
N ALA A 22 6.39 19.33 -8.86
CA ALA A 22 7.42 18.32 -8.68
C ALA A 22 6.87 17.14 -7.84
N LEU A 23 7.30 15.92 -8.18
CA LEU A 23 6.91 14.76 -7.36
C LEU A 23 7.52 14.87 -5.96
N VAL A 24 6.79 14.34 -4.97
CA VAL A 24 7.25 14.22 -3.59
C VAL A 24 8.61 13.51 -3.60
N PRO A 25 9.65 14.12 -3.01
CA PRO A 25 10.97 13.51 -2.94
C PRO A 25 10.94 12.27 -2.03
N ILE A 26 10.88 11.09 -2.64
CA ILE A 26 11.07 9.82 -1.94
C ILE A 26 12.59 9.67 -1.70
N LYS A 27 13.08 10.30 -0.63
CA LYS A 27 14.49 10.25 -0.20
C LYS A 27 14.82 9.00 0.62
N LYS A 28 13.80 8.39 1.22
CA LYS A 28 13.87 7.14 2.00
C LYS A 28 12.77 6.21 1.54
N GLU A 29 12.99 4.91 1.78
CA GLU A 29 12.01 3.86 1.51
C GLU A 29 10.74 4.11 2.32
N ILE A 30 9.58 3.88 1.70
CA ILE A 30 8.30 3.95 2.40
C ILE A 30 7.98 2.54 2.86
N TRP A 31 8.10 2.30 4.16
CA TRP A 31 7.88 0.98 4.73
C TRP A 31 8.72 -0.14 4.08
N GLY A 32 10.01 0.12 3.86
CA GLY A 32 10.93 -0.81 3.19
C GLY A 32 10.71 -0.94 1.67
N ILE A 33 9.78 -0.17 1.09
CA ILE A 33 9.49 -0.20 -0.34
C ILE A 33 10.12 0.98 -1.06
N GLN A 34 10.95 0.67 -2.05
CA GLN A 34 11.39 1.61 -3.07
C GLN A 34 10.60 1.40 -4.37
N PRO A 35 10.13 2.48 -5.03
CA PRO A 35 9.50 2.36 -6.33
C PRO A 35 10.53 1.89 -7.37
N LYS A 36 10.21 0.80 -8.08
CA LYS A 36 11.09 0.16 -9.07
C LYS A 36 10.92 0.71 -10.49
N ASN A 37 9.86 1.47 -10.73
CA ASN A 37 9.59 2.09 -12.03
C ASN A 37 8.82 3.40 -11.87
N LEU A 38 8.67 4.12 -12.99
CA LEU A 38 8.02 5.42 -13.04
C LEU A 38 6.57 5.38 -12.55
N GLY A 39 5.80 4.36 -12.92
CA GLY A 39 4.41 4.20 -12.48
C GLY A 39 4.29 4.08 -10.96
N GLN A 40 5.19 3.33 -10.32
CA GLN A 40 5.23 3.22 -8.86
C GLN A 40 5.68 4.53 -8.19
N ARG A 41 6.57 5.29 -8.85
CA ARG A 41 7.00 6.62 -8.37
C ARG A 41 5.81 7.59 -8.33
N PHE A 42 5.01 7.63 -9.39
CA PHE A 42 3.78 8.41 -9.44
C PHE A 42 2.73 7.88 -8.46
N ALA A 43 2.61 6.55 -8.31
CA ALA A 43 1.67 5.95 -7.35
C ALA A 43 1.97 6.39 -5.91
N PHE A 44 3.23 6.35 -5.47
CA PHE A 44 3.57 6.87 -4.15
C PHE A 44 3.35 8.37 -4.01
N ASP A 45 3.69 9.15 -5.04
CA ASP A 45 3.45 10.60 -5.03
C ASP A 45 1.97 10.93 -4.75
N ILE A 46 1.04 10.27 -5.46
CA ILE A 46 -0.39 10.52 -5.28
C ILE A 46 -0.96 9.88 -4.01
N LEU A 47 -0.45 8.71 -3.59
CA LEU A 47 -0.90 8.04 -2.36
C LEU A 47 -0.49 8.82 -1.10
N LEU A 48 0.64 9.53 -1.15
CA LEU A 48 1.17 10.31 -0.03
C LEU A 48 0.63 11.74 0.00
N ASP A 49 0.02 12.25 -1.07
CA ASP A 49 -0.61 13.58 -1.07
C ASP A 49 -1.94 13.60 -0.34
N ASP A 50 -1.99 14.30 0.80
CA ASP A 50 -3.20 14.47 1.62
C ASP A 50 -4.30 15.30 0.95
N ARG A 51 -4.00 16.01 -0.14
CA ARG A 51 -5.01 16.76 -0.92
C ARG A 51 -5.87 15.84 -1.78
N ILE A 52 -5.43 14.59 -2.01
CA ILE A 52 -6.14 13.62 -2.85
C ILE A 52 -6.88 12.63 -1.94
N PRO A 53 -8.21 12.74 -1.78
CA PRO A 53 -8.97 11.90 -0.85
C PRO A 53 -9.20 10.47 -1.36
N LEU A 54 -9.08 10.24 -2.67
CA LEU A 54 -9.32 8.95 -3.31
C LEU A 54 -8.31 8.71 -4.44
N VAL A 55 -7.67 7.55 -4.40
CA VAL A 55 -6.74 7.09 -5.43
C VAL A 55 -7.22 5.76 -6.00
N THR A 56 -7.49 5.74 -7.30
CA THR A 56 -7.76 4.51 -8.05
C THR A 56 -6.53 4.10 -8.82
N MET A 57 -5.99 2.91 -8.55
CA MET A 57 -4.84 2.38 -9.27
C MET A 57 -5.24 1.26 -10.22
N THR A 58 -4.95 1.44 -11.50
CA THR A 58 -5.15 0.43 -12.55
C THR A 58 -3.79 -0.04 -13.08
N GLY A 59 -3.75 -1.28 -13.59
CA GLY A 59 -2.52 -1.84 -14.17
C GLY A 59 -2.48 -3.36 -14.07
N GLN A 60 -1.55 -3.97 -14.81
CA GLN A 60 -1.39 -5.43 -14.87
C GLN A 60 -1.20 -6.06 -13.48
N ALA A 61 -1.62 -7.31 -13.31
CA ALA A 61 -1.33 -8.09 -12.10
C ALA A 61 0.19 -8.11 -11.81
N GLY A 62 0.56 -8.11 -10.52
CA GLY A 62 1.97 -8.14 -10.10
C GLY A 62 2.71 -6.78 -10.12
N THR A 63 2.06 -5.69 -10.55
CA THR A 63 2.68 -4.34 -10.59
C THR A 63 2.85 -3.65 -9.22
N GLY A 64 2.47 -4.32 -8.12
CA GLY A 64 2.68 -3.83 -6.76
C GLY A 64 1.60 -2.89 -6.22
N LYS A 65 0.48 -2.69 -6.93
CA LYS A 65 -0.63 -1.80 -6.50
C LYS A 65 -1.03 -1.97 -5.04
N THR A 66 -1.40 -3.18 -4.63
CA THR A 66 -1.81 -3.47 -3.25
C THR A 66 -0.69 -3.20 -2.26
N LEU A 67 0.54 -3.63 -2.59
CA LEU A 67 1.71 -3.42 -1.72
C LEU A 67 2.00 -1.93 -1.50
N LEU A 68 1.98 -1.12 -2.56
CA LEU A 68 2.21 0.33 -2.48
C LEU A 68 1.11 1.04 -1.67
N ALA A 69 -0.15 0.64 -1.86
CA ALA A 69 -1.27 1.17 -1.08
C ALA A 69 -1.14 0.83 0.41
N LEU A 70 -0.76 -0.40 0.74
CA LEU A 70 -0.53 -0.82 2.13
C LEU A 70 0.65 -0.07 2.74
N ALA A 71 1.78 0.04 2.04
CA ALA A 71 2.95 0.79 2.50
C ALA A 71 2.61 2.27 2.79
N ALA A 72 1.89 2.92 1.89
CA ALA A 72 1.45 4.31 2.09
C ALA A 72 0.43 4.43 3.24
N GLY A 73 -0.52 3.49 3.34
CA GLY A 73 -1.51 3.47 4.41
C GLY A 73 -0.88 3.29 5.79
N LEU A 74 0.06 2.35 5.92
CA LEU A 74 0.82 2.13 7.15
C LEU A 74 1.67 3.36 7.50
N HIS A 75 2.34 3.97 6.51
CA HIS A 75 3.08 5.22 6.71
C HIS A 75 2.19 6.33 7.29
N LYS A 76 0.97 6.51 6.74
CA LYS A 76 0.04 7.54 7.23
C LYS A 76 -0.51 7.24 8.63
N VAL A 77 -0.69 5.98 9.00
CA VAL A 77 -1.22 5.59 10.33
C VAL A 77 -0.13 5.58 11.40
N LEU A 78 1.00 4.94 11.11
CA LEU A 78 2.01 4.59 12.10
C LEU A 78 3.16 5.61 12.17
N ASP A 79 3.53 6.22 11.04
CA ASP A 79 4.67 7.16 11.02
C ASP A 79 4.19 8.62 11.12
N GLN A 80 3.13 8.96 10.39
CA GLN A 80 2.58 10.33 10.36
C GLN A 80 1.47 10.57 11.39
N HIS A 81 0.91 9.49 11.97
CA HIS A 81 -0.27 9.55 12.86
C HIS A 81 -1.45 10.35 12.29
N ARG A 82 -1.59 10.37 10.96
CA ARG A 82 -2.62 11.11 10.23
C ARG A 82 -3.99 10.45 10.37
N TYR A 83 -3.99 9.12 10.45
CA TYR A 83 -5.19 8.30 10.60
C TYR A 83 -5.05 7.38 11.81
N ARG A 84 -6.18 7.06 12.44
CA ARG A 84 -6.21 6.19 13.62
C ARG A 84 -6.02 4.71 13.28
N ARG A 85 -6.50 4.26 12.12
CA ARG A 85 -6.52 2.86 11.69
C ARG A 85 -6.44 2.75 10.17
N LEU A 86 -5.86 1.64 9.69
CA LEU A 86 -5.91 1.21 8.30
C LEU A 86 -7.00 0.15 8.18
N LEU A 87 -7.89 0.27 7.19
CA LEU A 87 -8.90 -0.75 6.87
C LEU A 87 -8.62 -1.33 5.49
N VAL A 88 -8.62 -2.66 5.37
CA VAL A 88 -8.41 -3.36 4.10
C VAL A 88 -9.57 -4.29 3.84
N THR A 89 -10.26 -4.09 2.72
CA THR A 89 -11.41 -4.91 2.32
C THR A 89 -11.12 -5.63 1.02
N ARG A 90 -11.51 -6.91 0.94
CA ARG A 90 -11.51 -7.68 -0.31
C ARG A 90 -12.92 -8.23 -0.55
N PRO A 91 -13.50 -8.08 -1.76
CA PRO A 91 -14.79 -8.69 -2.03
C PRO A 91 -14.66 -10.21 -2.03
N VAL A 92 -15.56 -10.88 -1.30
CA VAL A 92 -15.71 -12.34 -1.35
C VAL A 92 -16.50 -12.67 -2.62
N ILE A 93 -15.85 -13.32 -3.58
CA ILE A 93 -16.50 -13.74 -4.82
C ILE A 93 -16.78 -15.24 -4.71
N PRO A 94 -18.02 -15.70 -4.50
CA PRO A 94 -18.31 -17.12 -4.39
C PRO A 94 -17.98 -17.81 -5.73
N MET A 95 -17.06 -18.79 -5.69
CA MET A 95 -16.78 -19.68 -6.82
C MET A 95 -17.66 -20.93 -6.67
N GLY A 96 -18.88 -20.90 -7.23
CA GLY A 96 -19.81 -22.03 -7.20
C GLY A 96 -20.97 -21.88 -6.20
N LYS A 97 -21.57 -23.01 -5.76
CA LYS A 97 -22.67 -23.03 -4.79
C LYS A 97 -22.17 -22.50 -3.44
N ASP A 98 -22.85 -21.46 -2.93
CA ASP A 98 -22.67 -20.70 -1.68
C ASP A 98 -21.51 -21.05 -0.72
N VAL A 99 -20.95 -20.01 -0.10
CA VAL A 99 -19.96 -20.02 1.01
C VAL A 99 -20.30 -21.02 2.15
N GLY A 100 -21.54 -21.53 2.20
CA GLY A 100 -21.98 -22.58 3.11
C GLY A 100 -21.25 -23.92 3.01
N TYR A 101 -20.57 -24.26 1.90
CA TYR A 101 -20.06 -25.63 1.70
C TYR A 101 -18.67 -25.93 2.28
N LEU A 102 -17.89 -24.91 2.66
CA LEU A 102 -16.63 -25.14 3.36
C LEU A 102 -16.92 -25.53 4.82
N PRO A 103 -16.41 -26.66 5.35
CA PRO A 103 -16.50 -26.97 6.77
C PRO A 103 -15.64 -25.98 7.57
N GLY A 104 -16.06 -25.64 8.79
CA GLY A 104 -15.36 -24.69 9.66
C GLY A 104 -16.17 -23.46 10.05
N ASP A 105 -15.63 -22.67 10.97
CA ASP A 105 -16.24 -21.40 11.39
C ASP A 105 -16.15 -20.33 10.28
N LYS A 106 -16.78 -19.16 10.49
CA LYS A 106 -16.78 -18.09 9.48
C LYS A 106 -15.36 -17.60 9.15
N ASP A 107 -14.47 -17.57 10.13
CA ASP A 107 -13.12 -17.04 9.99
C ASP A 107 -12.22 -18.03 9.24
N GLU A 108 -12.35 -19.33 9.51
CA GLU A 108 -11.71 -20.42 8.77
C GLU A 108 -12.08 -20.41 7.28
N LYS A 109 -13.33 -20.06 6.95
CA LYS A 109 -13.79 -19.92 5.56
C LYS A 109 -13.24 -18.67 4.87
N LEU A 110 -13.02 -17.58 5.61
CA LEU A 110 -12.53 -16.31 5.07
C LEU A 110 -11.00 -16.24 5.01
N ARG A 111 -10.31 -17.03 5.83
CA ARG A 111 -8.84 -17.04 5.94
C ARG A 111 -8.11 -17.14 4.59
N PRO A 112 -8.48 -18.04 3.66
CA PRO A 112 -7.80 -18.12 2.35
C PRO A 112 -7.90 -16.84 1.52
N TRP A 113 -8.97 -16.06 1.69
CA TRP A 113 -9.20 -14.81 0.97
C TRP A 113 -8.33 -13.67 1.49
N MET A 114 -8.06 -13.65 2.79
CA MET A 114 -7.26 -12.62 3.45
C MET A 114 -5.76 -12.92 3.44
N GLN A 115 -5.35 -14.17 3.20
CA GLN A 115 -3.95 -14.59 3.18
C GLN A 115 -3.02 -13.65 2.37
N PRO A 116 -3.35 -13.24 1.13
CA PRO A 116 -2.48 -12.36 0.35
C PRO A 116 -2.30 -10.96 0.96
N ILE A 117 -3.26 -10.49 1.77
CA ILE A 117 -3.12 -9.23 2.51
C ILE A 117 -2.14 -9.44 3.66
N TYR A 118 -2.27 -10.54 4.41
CA TYR A 118 -1.35 -10.88 5.49
C TYR A 118 0.08 -11.05 4.99
N ASP A 119 0.29 -11.75 3.86
CA ASP A 119 1.62 -11.95 3.28
C ASP A 119 2.28 -10.60 2.90
N ASN A 120 1.51 -9.65 2.35
CA ASN A 120 2.02 -8.30 2.06
C ASN A 120 2.36 -7.52 3.33
N LEU A 121 1.53 -7.62 4.37
CA LEU A 121 1.80 -6.95 5.65
C LEU A 121 3.05 -7.51 6.32
N GLU A 122 3.22 -8.84 6.31
CA GLU A 122 4.42 -9.50 6.83
C GLU A 122 5.68 -9.04 6.09
N TYR A 123 5.63 -8.99 4.76
CA TYR A 123 6.72 -8.47 3.94
C TYR A 123 7.09 -7.02 4.30
N LEU A 124 6.10 -6.14 4.51
CA LEU A 124 6.32 -4.74 4.88
C LEU A 124 6.90 -4.61 6.30
N MET A 125 6.44 -5.44 7.25
CA MET A 125 6.92 -5.42 8.63
C MET A 125 8.35 -5.94 8.75
N ALA A 126 8.70 -7.00 8.00
CA ALA A 126 10.04 -7.58 8.00
C ALA A 126 11.11 -6.60 7.52
N GLY A 127 10.74 -5.62 6.69
CA GLY A 127 11.64 -4.56 6.23
C GLY A 127 11.97 -3.51 7.30
N ILE A 128 11.25 -3.46 8.42
CA ILE A 128 11.32 -2.36 9.41
C ILE A 128 11.62 -2.87 10.82
N TYR A 129 11.00 -3.97 11.22
CA TYR A 129 11.12 -4.51 12.57
C TYR A 129 12.02 -5.75 12.57
N LYS A 130 12.70 -6.00 13.69
CA LYS A 130 13.32 -7.31 13.92
C LYS A 130 12.25 -8.39 13.83
N GLU A 131 12.59 -9.52 13.24
CA GLU A 131 11.70 -10.65 12.90
C GLU A 131 10.73 -11.02 14.05
N GLN A 132 11.23 -11.02 15.30
CA GLN A 132 10.43 -11.29 16.50
C GLN A 132 9.32 -10.26 16.76
N MET A 133 9.60 -8.96 16.58
CA MET A 133 8.61 -7.89 16.77
C MET A 133 7.56 -7.86 15.65
N ALA A 134 7.95 -8.21 14.42
CA ALA A 134 7.02 -8.34 13.31
C ALA A 134 6.02 -9.47 13.58
N ALA A 135 6.49 -10.64 14.00
CA ALA A 135 5.66 -11.78 14.36
C ALA A 135 4.67 -11.46 15.48
N ASP A 136 5.12 -10.79 16.55
CA ASP A 136 4.28 -10.39 17.68
C ASP A 136 3.19 -9.39 17.27
N MET A 137 3.52 -8.42 16.40
CA MET A 137 2.56 -7.43 15.91
C MET A 137 1.52 -8.06 14.96
N ILE A 138 1.93 -8.97 14.08
CA ILE A 138 1.02 -9.72 13.19
C ILE A 138 0.06 -10.56 14.02
N ARG A 139 0.55 -11.28 15.03
CA ARG A 139 -0.29 -12.03 15.97
C ARG A 139 -1.28 -11.10 16.67
N ASN A 140 -0.85 -9.93 17.13
CA ASN A 140 -1.73 -8.93 17.76
C ASN A 140 -2.81 -8.40 16.80
N ILE A 141 -2.47 -8.18 15.53
CA ILE A 141 -3.42 -7.74 14.48
C ILE A 141 -4.46 -8.83 14.21
N GLN A 142 -4.03 -10.09 14.13
CA GLN A 142 -4.89 -11.25 13.92
C GLN A 142 -5.80 -11.52 15.13
N GLU A 143 -5.27 -11.45 16.35
CA GLU A 143 -6.03 -11.70 17.59
C GLU A 143 -7.03 -10.59 17.92
N LYS A 144 -6.67 -9.33 17.66
CA LYS A 144 -7.54 -8.19 17.97
C LYS A 144 -8.57 -7.89 16.88
N GLY A 145 -8.56 -8.62 15.77
CA GLY A 145 -9.42 -8.31 14.62
C GLY A 145 -9.31 -6.85 14.22
N ILE A 146 -8.09 -6.28 14.23
CA ILE A 146 -7.87 -4.89 13.80
C ILE A 146 -7.80 -4.89 12.27
N PHE A 147 -8.96 -5.24 11.69
CA PHE A 147 -9.54 -4.93 10.40
C PHE A 147 -11.04 -5.17 10.52
#